data_AF-A0A2T0QVX3-F1
#
_entry.id   AF-A0A2T0QVX3-F1
#
_cell.length_a   1.000
_cell.length_b   1.000
_cell.length_c   1.000
_cell.angle_alpha   90.00
_cell.angle_beta   90.00
_cell.angle_gamma   90.00
#
_symmetry.space_group_name_H-M   'P 1'
#
loop_
_entity.id
_entity.type
_entity.pdbx_description
1 polymer ?
#
loop_
_entity_poly.entity_id
_entity_poly.type
_entity_poly.pdbx_seq_one_letter_code
_entity_poly.pdbx_strand_id
1 'polypeptide(L)'
;MLTRSLGAVCAITLAACAALSSGPASADDNDGFSRGDGGSHGQPVKVMIISMFGPEGQVWLDNLGPWREIAVDGLSPDYPTVHCNRQDVCVMTTGMGHTNAAASIMALTFSPRFDLRRTYFMVAGIAGIDPQQGTVGSAAWAKYLVDFGIQWEIDGREIPPNWNTGYLGINTKSPSDKPPLDYRTEVFQLNTRLANTAFALSRHVTLSDNAQAQAARAKYSYAPANRPPTVIQCDTLAGDTWWSGTLLGQRARDWTKILTDEKGVYCTTQQEDNATYEALKRAASVHKVDLNRVAVLRAGSDFDRPYDGQTSADNLLNYAAQGGFTIAIQNLFLAGNPLVQDISTHWGEWRDGVPRR
;
A
#
# COMPACT_ATOMS: atom_id res chain seq x y z
N MET A 1 26.27 -78.47 -13.49
CA MET A 1 25.95 -77.04 -13.33
C MET A 1 24.43 -76.94 -13.14
N LEU A 2 23.85 -77.42 -12.04
CA LEU A 2 23.68 -76.78 -10.72
C LEU A 2 23.04 -75.38 -10.86
N THR A 3 21.85 -75.04 -10.34
CA THR A 3 20.87 -75.71 -9.47
C THR A 3 19.61 -74.83 -9.43
N ARG A 4 18.40 -75.40 -9.56
CA ARG A 4 17.15 -74.84 -9.03
C ARG A 4 16.90 -75.48 -7.67
N SER A 5 16.56 -74.72 -6.62
CA SER A 5 15.73 -75.19 -5.48
C SER A 5 15.40 -74.05 -4.49
N LEU A 6 14.09 -73.90 -4.24
CA LEU A 6 13.38 -73.78 -2.95
C LEU A 6 13.95 -72.94 -1.79
N GLY A 7 13.06 -72.13 -1.17
CA GLY A 7 13.20 -71.72 0.23
C GLY A 7 12.25 -70.59 0.63
N ALA A 8 11.19 -70.93 1.38
CA ALA A 8 10.31 -70.00 2.08
C ALA A 8 10.93 -69.51 3.40
N VAL A 9 10.31 -68.48 4.00
CA VAL A 9 9.99 -68.30 5.45
C VAL A 9 10.29 -66.90 6.03
N CYS A 10 9.26 -66.41 6.74
CA CYS A 10 9.14 -65.44 7.84
C CYS A 10 9.47 -63.94 7.69
N ALA A 11 8.46 -63.16 8.08
CA ALA A 11 8.54 -61.81 8.59
C ALA A 11 9.15 -61.77 10.00
N ILE A 12 10.02 -60.78 10.26
CA ILE A 12 10.21 -60.16 11.57
C ILE A 12 10.51 -58.67 11.35
N THR A 13 9.69 -57.83 11.97
CA THR A 13 9.84 -56.38 12.15
C THR A 13 11.05 -56.03 13.02
N LEU A 14 11.80 -54.98 12.64
CA LEU A 14 12.57 -54.18 13.58
C LEU A 14 12.60 -52.71 13.12
N ALA A 15 12.06 -51.86 13.98
CA ALA A 15 12.09 -50.42 13.89
C ALA A 15 13.46 -49.88 14.35
N ALA A 16 13.93 -48.80 13.72
CA ALA A 16 14.68 -47.72 14.38
C ALA A 16 14.70 -46.45 13.50
N CYS A 17 14.16 -45.39 14.11
CA CYS A 17 14.23 -43.93 13.89
C CYS A 17 15.49 -43.37 13.19
N ALA A 18 15.55 -42.17 12.61
CA ALA A 18 14.62 -41.11 12.19
C ALA A 18 15.51 -40.01 11.55
N ALA A 19 14.99 -39.23 10.58
CA ALA A 19 15.23 -37.77 10.48
C ALA A 19 14.45 -37.12 9.32
N LEU A 20 13.35 -36.48 9.71
CA LEU A 20 12.79 -35.19 9.27
C LEU A 20 12.29 -35.04 7.82
N SER A 21 11.02 -35.43 7.68
CA SER A 21 10.04 -34.97 6.70
C SER A 21 9.57 -33.54 6.98
N SER A 22 9.42 -32.75 5.92
CA SER A 22 8.56 -31.56 5.83
C SER A 22 7.10 -31.89 6.14
N GLY A 23 6.48 -31.15 7.08
CA GLY A 23 5.05 -31.22 7.39
C GLY A 23 4.50 -29.83 7.76
N PRO A 24 3.18 -29.57 7.54
CA PRO A 24 2.56 -28.26 7.70
C PRO A 24 2.34 -27.92 9.18
N ALA A 25 2.14 -26.63 9.47
CA ALA A 25 1.81 -26.13 10.80
C ALA A 25 0.54 -26.82 11.37
N SER A 26 0.67 -27.41 12.56
CA SER A 26 -0.47 -27.93 13.32
C SER A 26 -1.24 -26.79 13.98
N ALA A 27 -2.58 -26.86 13.94
CA ALA A 27 -3.46 -26.09 14.81
C ALA A 27 -3.43 -26.72 16.22
N ASP A 28 -3.17 -25.91 17.24
CA ASP A 28 -3.33 -26.32 18.63
C ASP A 28 -4.82 -26.34 19.01
N ASP A 29 -5.28 -27.46 19.56
CA ASP A 29 -6.60 -27.67 20.18
C ASP A 29 -6.68 -26.95 21.53
N ASN A 30 -6.71 -25.61 21.51
CA ASN A 30 -6.93 -24.82 22.72
C ASN A 30 -8.33 -24.19 22.70
N ASP A 31 -9.23 -24.71 23.52
CA ASP A 31 -10.64 -24.28 23.69
C ASP A 31 -10.82 -22.87 24.33
N GLY A 32 -9.88 -21.95 24.08
CA GLY A 32 -9.94 -20.56 24.54
C GLY A 32 -10.79 -19.63 23.67
N PHE A 33 -11.51 -20.15 22.67
CA PHE A 33 -12.12 -19.34 21.59
C PHE A 33 -13.39 -18.56 21.98
N SER A 34 -13.82 -18.60 23.23
CA SER A 34 -14.98 -17.83 23.68
C SER A 34 -14.56 -16.54 24.38
N ARG A 35 -14.47 -15.43 23.62
CA ARG A 35 -14.54 -14.08 24.19
C ARG A 35 -15.65 -13.25 23.54
N GLY A 36 -16.81 -13.31 24.19
CA GLY A 36 -17.68 -12.16 24.48
C GLY A 36 -18.57 -11.64 23.36
N ASP A 37 -19.81 -12.15 23.32
CA ASP A 37 -20.96 -11.39 22.80
C ASP A 37 -21.29 -10.22 23.74
N GLY A 38 -21.65 -9.07 23.16
CA GLY A 38 -22.45 -8.05 23.85
C GLY A 38 -21.80 -6.67 24.01
N GLY A 39 -21.81 -5.88 22.93
CA GLY A 39 -21.68 -4.41 22.96
C GLY A 39 -20.24 -3.88 23.04
N SER A 40 -19.55 -3.73 21.91
CA SER A 40 -18.26 -3.04 21.92
C SER A 40 -18.45 -1.55 22.23
N HIS A 41 -18.05 -1.15 23.43
CA HIS A 41 -17.68 0.23 23.73
C HIS A 41 -16.22 0.47 23.32
N GLY A 42 -15.86 0.04 22.10
CA GLY A 42 -14.54 0.32 21.53
C GLY A 42 -14.31 1.83 21.52
N GLN A 43 -13.08 2.28 21.75
CA GLN A 43 -12.82 3.72 21.76
C GLN A 43 -13.13 4.33 20.39
N PRO A 44 -13.80 5.49 20.33
CA PRO A 44 -14.00 6.17 19.07
C PRO A 44 -12.67 6.62 18.49
N VAL A 45 -12.50 6.48 17.18
CA VAL A 45 -11.34 7.03 16.46
C VAL A 45 -11.86 8.00 15.40
N LYS A 46 -11.37 9.24 15.39
CA LYS A 46 -11.71 10.22 14.35
C LYS A 46 -10.88 10.00 13.11
N VAL A 47 -9.57 9.83 13.28
CA VAL A 47 -8.61 9.60 12.19
C VAL A 47 -7.71 8.42 12.53
N MET A 48 -7.62 7.44 11.63
CA MET A 48 -6.66 6.36 11.65
C MET A 48 -5.66 6.57 10.52
N ILE A 49 -4.42 6.92 10.87
CA ILE A 49 -3.29 7.02 9.96
C ILE A 49 -2.69 5.63 9.80
N ILE A 50 -2.60 5.15 8.57
CA ILE A 50 -2.05 3.84 8.23
C ILE A 50 -0.71 4.07 7.53
N SER A 51 0.37 3.62 8.16
CA SER A 51 1.73 3.60 7.61
C SER A 51 2.18 2.16 7.39
N MET A 52 3.25 1.95 6.61
CA MET A 52 3.62 0.62 6.15
C MET A 52 4.89 0.12 6.83
N PHE A 53 5.79 1.00 7.23
CA PHE A 53 6.97 0.64 8.03
C PHE A 53 7.39 1.75 9.01
N GLY A 54 8.31 1.44 9.92
CA GLY A 54 8.68 2.27 11.07
C GLY A 54 8.86 3.77 10.78
N PRO A 55 9.80 4.18 9.91
CA PRO A 55 10.01 5.59 9.53
C PRO A 55 8.75 6.34 9.05
N GLU A 56 7.86 5.69 8.29
CA GLU A 56 6.60 6.31 7.86
C GLU A 56 5.64 6.53 9.02
N GLY A 57 5.56 5.60 9.97
CA GLY A 57 4.77 5.77 11.19
C GLY A 57 5.39 6.80 12.13
N GLN A 58 6.71 6.79 12.25
CA GLN A 58 7.47 7.58 13.22
C GLN A 58 7.29 9.08 13.00
N VAL A 59 7.24 9.56 11.75
CA VAL A 59 7.03 10.99 11.48
C VAL A 59 5.71 11.51 12.07
N TRP A 60 4.67 10.68 12.11
CA TRP A 60 3.41 11.02 12.77
C TRP A 60 3.56 11.00 14.28
N LEU A 61 4.22 9.96 14.81
CA LEU A 61 4.44 9.78 16.24
C LEU A 61 5.25 10.93 16.85
N ASP A 62 6.25 11.44 16.13
CA ASP A 62 7.10 12.53 16.59
C ASP A 62 6.36 13.87 16.67
N ASN A 63 5.28 14.04 15.89
CA ASN A 63 4.63 15.34 15.71
C ASN A 63 3.24 15.46 16.34
N LEU A 64 2.51 14.35 16.54
CA LEU A 64 1.10 14.37 16.96
C LEU A 64 0.84 13.79 18.36
N GLY A 65 1.89 13.42 19.09
CA GLY A 65 1.79 12.90 20.45
C GLY A 65 1.31 13.93 21.48
N PRO A 66 1.28 13.56 22.77
CA PRO A 66 1.70 12.28 23.34
C PRO A 66 0.73 11.12 23.03
N TRP A 67 1.24 9.89 23.09
CA TRP A 67 0.52 8.68 22.68
C TRP A 67 0.13 7.78 23.84
N ARG A 68 -1.01 7.10 23.68
CA ARG A 68 -1.37 5.88 24.38
C ARG A 68 -1.25 4.71 23.42
N GLU A 69 -0.52 3.69 23.84
CA GLU A 69 -0.35 2.44 23.08
C GLU A 69 -1.49 1.47 23.39
N ILE A 70 -2.01 0.84 22.35
CA ILE A 70 -3.10 -0.15 22.45
C ILE A 70 -2.66 -1.37 21.66
N ALA A 71 -2.35 -2.45 22.36
CA ALA A 71 -2.07 -3.74 21.74
C ALA A 71 -3.33 -4.29 21.05
N VAL A 72 -3.15 -4.82 19.84
CA VAL A 72 -4.21 -5.39 19.02
C VAL A 72 -3.79 -6.78 18.56
N ASP A 73 -4.59 -7.78 18.92
CA ASP A 73 -4.33 -9.17 18.55
C ASP A 73 -4.37 -9.32 17.01
N GLY A 74 -3.38 -10.03 16.47
CA GLY A 74 -3.25 -10.30 15.03
C GLY A 74 -2.48 -9.24 14.24
N LEU A 75 -2.07 -8.11 14.85
CA LEU A 75 -1.09 -7.23 14.21
C LEU A 75 0.30 -7.87 14.12
N SER A 76 1.12 -7.37 13.19
CA SER A 76 2.52 -7.81 13.03
C SER A 76 3.28 -7.75 14.36
N PRO A 77 4.09 -8.77 14.70
CA PRO A 77 4.96 -8.73 15.88
C PRO A 77 5.93 -7.54 15.91
N ASP A 78 6.31 -7.02 14.74
CA ASP A 78 7.17 -5.83 14.62
C ASP A 78 6.41 -4.53 14.95
N TYR A 79 5.07 -4.55 14.79
CA TYR A 79 4.19 -3.40 15.00
C TYR A 79 2.89 -3.81 15.72
N PRO A 80 2.95 -4.33 16.96
CA PRO A 80 1.81 -4.98 17.63
C PRO A 80 0.81 -3.98 18.25
N THR A 81 1.07 -2.68 18.12
CA THR A 81 0.34 -1.60 18.81
C THR A 81 -0.18 -0.54 17.85
N VAL A 82 -1.37 -0.02 18.19
CA VAL A 82 -1.90 1.23 17.64
C VAL A 82 -1.64 2.35 18.64
N HIS A 83 -1.14 3.49 18.18
CA HIS A 83 -0.81 4.65 19.01
C HIS A 83 -1.89 5.70 18.84
N CYS A 84 -2.61 6.05 19.91
CA CYS A 84 -3.69 7.05 19.85
C CYS A 84 -3.42 8.24 20.77
N ASN A 85 -3.69 9.45 20.29
CA ASN A 85 -3.53 10.68 21.07
C ASN A 85 -4.86 11.16 21.68
N ARG A 86 -4.82 12.32 22.36
CA ARG A 86 -6.00 12.92 23.03
C ARG A 86 -7.04 13.51 22.08
N GLN A 87 -6.74 13.64 20.79
CA GLN A 87 -7.66 14.15 19.77
C GLN A 87 -8.40 13.02 19.04
N ASP A 88 -8.26 11.77 19.50
CA ASP A 88 -8.76 10.55 18.84
C ASP A 88 -8.15 10.35 17.43
N VAL A 89 -6.91 10.83 17.25
CA VAL A 89 -6.07 10.50 16.09
C VAL A 89 -5.19 9.33 16.50
N CYS A 90 -5.20 8.28 15.68
CA CYS A 90 -4.43 7.07 15.87
C CYS A 90 -3.48 6.84 14.70
N VAL A 91 -2.35 6.18 14.98
CA VAL A 91 -1.38 5.73 13.99
C VAL A 91 -1.21 4.22 14.15
N MET A 92 -1.23 3.49 13.04
CA MET A 92 -0.83 2.09 12.98
C MET A 92 0.20 1.87 11.88
N THR A 93 1.01 0.83 12.03
CA THR A 93 1.94 0.38 11.00
C THR A 93 1.58 -1.04 10.56
N THR A 94 1.40 -1.27 9.26
CA THR A 94 0.95 -2.57 8.75
C THR A 94 2.05 -3.61 8.59
N GLY A 95 3.27 -3.17 8.29
CA GLY A 95 4.27 -3.98 7.59
C GLY A 95 4.14 -3.81 6.07
N MET A 96 5.25 -3.98 5.35
CA MET A 96 5.35 -3.77 3.90
C MET A 96 4.74 -4.93 3.10
N GLY A 97 4.22 -4.61 1.91
CA GLY A 97 3.64 -5.57 0.96
C GLY A 97 2.18 -5.96 1.24
N HIS A 98 1.51 -6.50 0.21
CA HIS A 98 0.06 -6.76 0.24
C HIS A 98 -0.36 -7.68 1.40
N THR A 99 0.43 -8.71 1.68
CA THR A 99 0.09 -9.71 2.71
C THR A 99 0.02 -9.09 4.10
N ASN A 100 1.04 -8.30 4.48
CA ASN A 100 1.07 -7.63 5.78
C ASN A 100 -0.01 -6.55 5.87
N ALA A 101 -0.20 -5.77 4.80
CA ALA A 101 -1.24 -4.77 4.71
C ALA A 101 -2.64 -5.37 4.93
N ALA A 102 -2.99 -6.44 4.21
CA ALA A 102 -4.29 -7.07 4.35
C ALA A 102 -4.49 -7.70 5.75
N ALA A 103 -3.50 -8.44 6.26
CA ALA A 103 -3.59 -9.09 7.56
C ALA A 103 -3.77 -8.07 8.70
N SER A 104 -2.92 -7.03 8.73
CA SER A 104 -2.95 -6.00 9.78
C SER A 104 -4.24 -5.19 9.77
N ILE A 105 -4.79 -4.87 8.60
CA ILE A 105 -6.05 -4.11 8.51
C ILE A 105 -7.26 -4.98 8.88
N MET A 106 -7.26 -6.27 8.54
CA MET A 106 -8.27 -7.20 9.02
C MET A 106 -8.23 -7.33 10.55
N ALA A 107 -7.04 -7.48 11.15
CA ALA A 107 -6.86 -7.52 12.60
C ALA A 107 -7.36 -6.23 13.28
N LEU A 108 -6.97 -5.05 12.76
CA LEU A 108 -7.43 -3.76 13.27
C LEU A 108 -8.95 -3.65 13.22
N THR A 109 -9.55 -3.87 12.05
CA THR A 109 -10.95 -3.54 11.81
C THR A 109 -11.92 -4.49 12.52
N PHE A 110 -11.51 -5.72 12.78
CA PHE A 110 -12.31 -6.70 13.54
C PHE A 110 -12.02 -6.67 15.04
N SER A 111 -10.99 -5.95 15.49
CA SER A 111 -10.71 -5.77 16.91
C SER A 111 -11.86 -5.10 17.66
N PRO A 112 -12.27 -5.60 18.84
CA PRO A 112 -13.29 -4.95 19.66
C PRO A 112 -12.77 -3.69 20.37
N ARG A 113 -11.48 -3.38 20.24
CA ARG A 113 -10.82 -2.25 20.93
C ARG A 113 -11.26 -0.88 20.39
N PHE A 114 -11.76 -0.81 19.16
CA PHE A 114 -12.09 0.45 18.49
C PHE A 114 -13.53 0.46 17.94
N ASP A 115 -14.16 1.63 17.98
CA ASP A 115 -15.35 1.92 17.17
C ASP A 115 -14.91 2.70 15.92
N LEU A 116 -14.86 2.01 14.78
CA LEU A 116 -14.33 2.53 13.52
C LEU A 116 -15.41 3.00 12.53
N ARG A 117 -16.69 2.95 12.93
CA ARG A 117 -17.82 3.18 12.02
C ARG A 117 -17.86 4.58 11.41
N ARG A 118 -17.23 5.56 12.06
CA ARG A 118 -17.16 6.96 11.60
C ARG A 118 -15.72 7.41 11.33
N THR A 119 -14.74 6.52 11.46
CA THR A 119 -13.33 6.86 11.34
C THR A 119 -12.96 7.23 9.91
N TYR A 120 -12.14 8.28 9.78
CA TYR A 120 -11.42 8.56 8.55
C TYR A 120 -10.11 7.80 8.53
N PHE A 121 -9.88 7.04 7.48
CA PHE A 121 -8.64 6.33 7.25
C PHE A 121 -7.79 7.13 6.27
N MET A 122 -6.55 7.41 6.66
CA MET A 122 -5.56 8.02 5.78
C MET A 122 -4.39 7.06 5.62
N VAL A 123 -4.30 6.41 4.45
CA VAL A 123 -3.12 5.63 4.11
C VAL A 123 -2.03 6.62 3.67
N ALA A 124 -0.90 6.61 4.37
CA ALA A 124 0.17 7.58 4.17
C ALA A 124 1.53 6.88 4.18
N GLY A 125 2.15 6.80 3.01
CA GLY A 125 3.46 6.18 2.84
C GLY A 125 4.22 6.71 1.62
N ILE A 126 5.51 6.42 1.53
CA ILE A 126 6.33 6.79 0.39
C ILE A 126 6.01 5.91 -0.82
N ALA A 127 6.50 6.33 -1.99
CA ALA A 127 6.32 5.65 -3.26
C ALA A 127 7.41 6.07 -4.26
N GLY A 128 7.64 5.24 -5.28
CA GLY A 128 8.33 5.69 -6.49
C GLY A 128 7.43 6.64 -7.29
N ILE A 129 7.97 7.71 -7.89
CA ILE A 129 7.19 8.73 -8.61
C ILE A 129 7.51 8.75 -10.10
N ASP A 130 6.47 8.89 -10.92
CA ASP A 130 6.57 9.13 -12.37
C ASP A 130 7.10 10.55 -12.61
N PRO A 131 8.29 10.71 -13.23
CA PRO A 131 8.87 12.03 -13.52
C PRO A 131 8.00 12.90 -14.43
N GLN A 132 7.06 12.33 -15.18
CA GLN A 132 6.12 13.11 -16.01
C GLN A 132 4.98 13.74 -15.20
N GLN A 133 4.67 13.23 -14.01
CA GLN A 133 3.57 13.72 -13.18
C GLN A 133 4.03 14.47 -11.94
N GLY A 134 5.21 14.13 -11.41
CA GLY A 134 5.76 14.75 -10.23
C GLY A 134 7.27 14.68 -10.17
N THR A 135 7.79 14.93 -8.98
CA THR A 135 9.22 14.91 -8.71
C THR A 135 9.50 14.37 -7.31
N VAL A 136 10.73 13.92 -7.06
CA VAL A 136 11.15 13.45 -5.74
C VAL A 136 10.78 14.48 -4.66
N GLY A 137 10.11 14.00 -3.62
CA GLY A 137 9.52 14.79 -2.54
C GLY A 137 8.08 15.23 -2.77
N SER A 138 7.51 15.14 -3.98
CA SER A 138 6.11 15.52 -4.22
C SER A 138 5.17 14.59 -3.45
N ALA A 139 4.05 15.14 -2.97
CA ALA A 139 3.04 14.39 -2.23
C ALA A 139 1.72 14.36 -3.03
N ALA A 140 1.22 13.16 -3.34
CA ALA A 140 0.10 12.94 -4.24
C ALA A 140 -1.13 12.40 -3.50
N TRP A 141 -2.27 13.07 -3.67
CA TRP A 141 -3.58 12.55 -3.25
C TRP A 141 -4.26 11.78 -4.37
N ALA A 142 -4.54 10.50 -4.13
CA ALA A 142 -5.13 9.59 -5.11
C ALA A 142 -6.67 9.61 -5.10
N LYS A 143 -7.25 9.33 -6.27
CA LYS A 143 -8.68 9.07 -6.48
C LYS A 143 -8.93 7.63 -6.94
N TYR A 144 -7.92 6.99 -7.52
CA TYR A 144 -7.91 5.60 -7.93
C TYR A 144 -6.73 4.86 -7.30
N LEU A 145 -6.98 3.61 -6.92
CA LEU A 145 -5.99 2.62 -6.54
C LEU A 145 -6.00 1.53 -7.60
N VAL A 146 -4.86 1.30 -8.24
CA VAL A 146 -4.73 0.37 -9.37
C VAL A 146 -3.75 -0.73 -9.01
N ASP A 147 -4.17 -1.98 -9.10
CA ASP A 147 -3.28 -3.12 -8.90
C ASP A 147 -2.46 -3.37 -10.18
N PHE A 148 -1.17 -3.67 -10.05
CA PHE A 148 -0.25 -3.99 -11.13
C PHE A 148 0.37 -5.38 -11.00
N GLY A 149 0.01 -6.15 -9.97
CA GLY A 149 0.37 -7.56 -9.82
C GLY A 149 -0.66 -8.52 -10.42
N ILE A 150 -1.95 -8.14 -10.46
CA ILE A 150 -3.04 -8.96 -10.97
C ILE A 150 -3.14 -8.81 -12.50
N GLN A 151 -2.18 -9.44 -13.17
CA GLN A 151 -2.04 -9.46 -14.62
C GLN A 151 -1.50 -10.83 -15.05
N TRP A 152 -1.66 -11.19 -16.31
CA TRP A 152 -0.83 -12.23 -16.92
C TRP A 152 0.44 -11.59 -17.45
N GLU A 153 1.51 -12.37 -17.49
CA GLU A 153 2.82 -11.96 -17.99
C GLU A 153 3.40 -13.05 -18.88
N ILE A 154 3.89 -12.64 -20.04
CA ILE A 154 4.81 -13.42 -20.87
C ILE A 154 6.22 -12.91 -20.55
N ASP A 155 7.19 -13.84 -20.44
CA ASP A 155 8.59 -13.48 -20.26
C ASP A 155 9.01 -12.41 -21.29
N GLY A 156 9.70 -11.37 -20.83
CA GLY A 156 10.07 -10.23 -21.66
C GLY A 156 10.89 -10.60 -22.91
N ARG A 157 11.57 -11.75 -22.92
CA ARG A 157 12.36 -12.25 -24.04
C ARG A 157 11.53 -12.98 -25.11
N GLU A 158 10.29 -13.32 -24.78
CA GLU A 158 9.38 -14.13 -25.60
C GLU A 158 8.14 -13.32 -26.05
N ILE A 159 8.16 -12.01 -25.84
CA ILE A 159 7.08 -11.10 -26.25
C ILE A 159 6.85 -11.23 -27.77
N PRO A 160 5.60 -11.43 -28.23
CA PRO A 160 5.28 -11.45 -29.65
C PRO A 160 5.76 -10.17 -30.37
N PRO A 161 6.29 -10.23 -31.61
CA PRO A 161 6.88 -9.09 -32.29
C PRO A 161 5.97 -7.86 -32.48
N ASN A 162 4.64 -8.06 -32.40
CA ASN A 162 3.62 -7.02 -32.56
C ASN A 162 3.09 -6.48 -31.22
N TRP A 163 3.64 -6.91 -30.07
CA TRP A 163 3.22 -6.46 -28.75
C TRP A 163 4.29 -5.55 -28.14
N ASN A 164 3.86 -4.45 -27.53
CA ASN A 164 4.76 -3.49 -26.87
C ASN A 164 5.14 -3.92 -25.44
N THR A 165 4.50 -4.97 -24.91
CA THR A 165 4.72 -5.48 -23.55
C THR A 165 4.26 -6.93 -23.45
N GLY A 166 4.83 -7.68 -22.50
CA GLY A 166 4.40 -9.03 -22.13
C GLY A 166 3.26 -9.06 -21.12
N TYR A 167 2.90 -7.92 -20.53
CA TYR A 167 1.79 -7.82 -19.56
C TYR A 167 0.45 -7.68 -20.26
N LEU A 168 -0.55 -8.41 -19.77
CA LEU A 168 -1.92 -8.32 -20.24
C LEU A 168 -2.91 -8.55 -19.10
N GLY A 169 -4.14 -8.07 -19.25
CA GLY A 169 -5.18 -8.31 -18.27
C GLY A 169 -5.56 -9.80 -18.20
N ILE A 170 -5.97 -10.27 -17.03
CA ILE A 170 -6.48 -11.63 -16.85
C ILE A 170 -7.61 -11.88 -17.87
N ASN A 171 -7.56 -13.03 -18.55
CA ASN A 171 -8.54 -13.44 -19.56
C ASN A 171 -8.64 -12.55 -20.83
N THR A 172 -7.64 -11.70 -21.09
CA THR A 172 -7.58 -10.88 -22.32
C THR A 172 -6.79 -11.55 -23.45
N LYS A 173 -6.81 -10.96 -24.66
CA LYS A 173 -6.09 -11.46 -25.85
C LYS A 173 -5.05 -10.48 -26.39
N SER A 174 -5.01 -9.26 -25.87
CA SER A 174 -4.04 -8.22 -26.22
C SER A 174 -3.69 -7.37 -24.99
N PRO A 175 -2.46 -6.83 -24.90
CA PRO A 175 -2.06 -5.88 -23.84
C PRO A 175 -2.93 -4.62 -23.71
N SER A 176 -3.65 -4.27 -24.79
CA SER A 176 -4.54 -3.10 -24.85
C SER A 176 -5.96 -3.37 -24.36
N ASP A 177 -6.32 -4.62 -24.13
CA ASP A 177 -7.69 -4.98 -23.75
C ASP A 177 -7.94 -4.69 -22.28
N LYS A 178 -9.15 -4.22 -21.96
CA LYS A 178 -9.62 -4.14 -20.58
C LYS A 178 -10.09 -5.52 -20.11
N PRO A 179 -9.57 -6.05 -18.99
CA PRO A 179 -10.06 -7.31 -18.43
C PRO A 179 -11.48 -7.16 -17.83
N PRO A 180 -12.20 -8.27 -17.61
CA PRO A 180 -13.51 -8.27 -16.95
C PRO A 180 -13.47 -7.91 -15.44
N LEU A 181 -12.27 -7.79 -14.85
CA LEU A 181 -12.03 -7.51 -13.42
C LEU A 181 -12.62 -8.58 -12.49
N ASP A 182 -12.28 -9.85 -12.76
CA ASP A 182 -12.84 -11.01 -12.05
C ASP A 182 -12.31 -11.15 -10.61
N TYR A 183 -11.14 -10.60 -10.29
CA TYR A 183 -10.52 -10.71 -8.95
C TYR A 183 -11.09 -9.68 -7.97
N ARG A 184 -11.78 -8.64 -8.47
CA ARG A 184 -12.50 -7.60 -7.70
C ARG A 184 -11.61 -6.73 -6.80
N THR A 185 -10.30 -6.75 -7.05
CA THR A 185 -9.28 -5.97 -6.35
C THR A 185 -8.33 -5.24 -7.31
N GLU A 186 -8.54 -5.37 -8.62
CA GLU A 186 -7.69 -4.79 -9.66
C GLU A 186 -7.75 -3.26 -9.68
N VAL A 187 -8.90 -2.68 -9.34
CA VAL A 187 -9.08 -1.23 -9.29
C VAL A 187 -10.13 -0.84 -8.26
N PHE A 188 -9.83 0.21 -7.50
CA PHE A 188 -10.76 0.86 -6.59
C PHE A 188 -10.85 2.35 -6.88
N GLN A 189 -12.05 2.91 -6.80
CA GLN A 189 -12.27 4.35 -6.83
C GLN A 189 -12.55 4.85 -5.40
N LEU A 190 -11.79 5.84 -4.97
CA LEU A 190 -11.92 6.50 -3.68
C LEU A 190 -12.96 7.62 -3.72
N ASN A 191 -13.33 8.12 -2.55
CA ASN A 191 -14.20 9.30 -2.44
C ASN A 191 -13.47 10.55 -2.98
N THR A 192 -13.81 10.94 -4.21
CA THR A 192 -13.20 12.09 -4.89
C THR A 192 -13.38 13.40 -4.14
N ARG A 193 -14.47 13.58 -3.38
CA ARG A 193 -14.69 14.76 -2.54
C ARG A 193 -13.68 14.81 -1.41
N LEU A 194 -13.40 13.68 -0.76
CA LEU A 194 -12.39 13.60 0.30
C LEU A 194 -11.00 13.92 -0.25
N ALA A 195 -10.61 13.28 -1.37
CA ALA A 195 -9.33 13.54 -2.03
C ALA A 195 -9.16 15.00 -2.46
N ASN A 196 -10.21 15.62 -3.01
CA ASN A 196 -10.20 17.04 -3.39
C ASN A 196 -10.12 17.97 -2.17
N THR A 197 -10.80 17.63 -1.08
CA THR A 197 -10.75 18.41 0.17
C THR A 197 -9.35 18.33 0.79
N ALA A 198 -8.79 17.13 0.86
CA ALA A 198 -7.42 16.90 1.34
C ALA A 198 -6.39 17.72 0.52
N PHE A 199 -6.50 17.67 -0.81
CA PHE A 199 -5.67 18.49 -1.69
C PHE A 199 -5.87 20.00 -1.45
N ALA A 200 -7.11 20.47 -1.36
CA ALA A 200 -7.38 21.89 -1.14
C ALA A 200 -6.79 22.40 0.19
N LEU A 201 -6.83 21.58 1.23
CA LEU A 201 -6.26 21.88 2.55
C LEU A 201 -4.72 21.93 2.52
N SER A 202 -4.05 21.15 1.66
CA SER A 202 -2.59 21.04 1.68
C SER A 202 -1.84 21.57 0.46
N ARG A 203 -2.50 21.96 -0.64
CA ARG A 203 -1.83 22.38 -1.89
C ARG A 203 -0.85 23.55 -1.77
N HIS A 204 -0.92 24.32 -0.69
CA HIS A 204 -0.07 25.48 -0.43
C HIS A 204 0.95 25.25 0.70
N VAL A 205 1.06 24.04 1.24
CA VAL A 205 2.09 23.74 2.24
C VAL A 205 3.46 23.74 1.56
N THR A 206 4.46 24.29 2.25
CA THR A 206 5.85 24.19 1.83
C THR A 206 6.35 22.79 2.14
N LEU A 207 6.65 22.01 1.11
CA LEU A 207 7.26 20.69 1.25
C LEU A 207 8.76 20.82 1.53
N SER A 208 9.27 19.89 2.33
CA SER A 208 10.70 19.71 2.57
C SER A 208 11.41 19.28 1.31
N ASP A 209 12.64 19.76 1.19
CA ASP A 209 13.53 19.53 0.07
C ASP A 209 14.99 19.49 0.54
N ASN A 210 15.90 18.94 -0.25
CA ASN A 210 17.32 18.89 0.06
C ASN A 210 18.21 18.97 -1.19
N ALA A 211 19.50 19.27 -1.00
CA ALA A 211 20.46 19.44 -2.09
C ALA A 211 20.67 18.18 -2.94
N GLN A 212 20.57 16.99 -2.34
CA GLN A 212 20.74 15.72 -3.05
C GLN A 212 19.58 15.47 -4.02
N ALA A 213 18.34 15.67 -3.57
CA ALA A 213 17.15 15.63 -4.42
C ALA A 213 17.20 16.72 -5.50
N GLN A 214 17.68 17.93 -5.19
CA GLN A 214 17.89 18.98 -6.21
C GLN A 214 18.84 18.50 -7.31
N ALA A 215 19.98 17.91 -6.93
CA ALA A 215 20.95 17.37 -7.88
C ALA A 215 20.39 16.18 -8.69
N ALA A 216 19.59 15.30 -8.08
CA ALA A 216 18.93 14.20 -8.78
C ALA A 216 17.93 14.70 -9.83
N ARG A 217 17.09 15.66 -9.45
CA ARG A 217 16.08 16.27 -10.32
C ARG A 217 16.69 17.05 -11.48
N ALA A 218 17.82 17.70 -11.27
CA ALA A 218 18.54 18.43 -12.32
C ALA A 218 19.00 17.55 -13.50
N LYS A 219 19.03 16.22 -13.33
CA LYS A 219 19.36 15.27 -14.40
C LYS A 219 18.20 15.07 -15.39
N TYR A 220 16.98 15.45 -15.01
CA TYR A 220 15.82 15.41 -15.90
C TYR A 220 15.71 16.72 -16.69
N SER A 221 15.57 16.62 -18.02
CA SER A 221 15.53 17.77 -18.92
C SER A 221 14.15 18.46 -18.98
N TYR A 222 13.15 17.94 -18.26
CA TYR A 222 11.76 18.36 -18.35
C TYR A 222 11.10 18.56 -16.98
N ALA A 223 10.03 19.37 -16.97
CA ALA A 223 9.15 19.56 -15.83
C ALA A 223 8.02 18.51 -15.85
N PRO A 224 7.45 18.12 -14.70
CA PRO A 224 7.77 18.62 -13.36
C PRO A 224 9.00 17.98 -12.70
N ALA A 225 9.58 16.92 -13.28
CA ALA A 225 10.72 16.19 -12.70
C ALA A 225 11.86 17.09 -12.20
N ASN A 226 12.18 18.18 -12.91
CA ASN A 226 13.27 19.10 -12.56
C ASN A 226 12.88 20.29 -11.66
N ARG A 227 11.71 20.26 -11.00
CA ARG A 227 11.20 21.36 -10.16
C ARG A 227 11.23 21.05 -8.66
N PRO A 228 11.08 22.05 -7.78
CA PRO A 228 10.75 21.85 -6.36
C PRO A 228 9.51 20.95 -6.16
N PRO A 229 9.45 20.10 -5.12
CA PRO A 229 8.29 19.27 -4.86
C PRO A 229 7.07 20.13 -4.51
N THR A 230 5.89 19.67 -4.91
CA THR A 230 4.60 20.27 -4.55
C THR A 230 3.61 19.18 -4.17
N VAL A 231 2.53 19.57 -3.50
CA VAL A 231 1.39 18.67 -3.33
C VAL A 231 0.61 18.63 -4.65
N ILE A 232 0.28 17.43 -5.12
CA ILE A 232 -0.37 17.17 -6.41
C ILE A 232 -1.58 16.24 -6.24
N GLN A 233 -2.38 16.09 -7.31
CA GLN A 233 -3.42 15.07 -7.40
C GLN A 233 -3.18 14.19 -8.61
N CYS A 234 -3.02 12.91 -8.34
CA CYS A 234 -2.82 11.84 -9.31
C CYS A 234 -2.92 10.51 -8.56
N ASP A 235 -2.99 9.43 -9.30
CA ASP A 235 -3.36 8.11 -8.79
C ASP A 235 -2.16 7.21 -8.57
N THR A 236 -2.36 6.23 -7.72
CA THR A 236 -1.32 5.34 -7.27
C THR A 236 -1.60 3.91 -7.70
N LEU A 237 -0.51 3.19 -7.90
CA LEU A 237 -0.51 1.82 -8.32
C LEU A 237 0.22 0.95 -7.29
N ALA A 238 -0.33 -0.24 -7.04
CA ALA A 238 0.18 -1.19 -6.07
C ALA A 238 0.69 -2.47 -6.75
N GLY A 239 1.80 -3.05 -6.27
CA GLY A 239 2.23 -4.39 -6.63
C GLY A 239 3.29 -4.93 -5.66
N ASP A 240 3.38 -6.24 -5.47
CA ASP A 240 4.40 -6.82 -4.57
C ASP A 240 5.82 -6.83 -5.17
N THR A 241 5.97 -6.43 -6.45
CA THR A 241 7.26 -6.27 -7.10
C THR A 241 7.69 -4.81 -7.09
N TRP A 242 8.87 -4.52 -6.55
CA TRP A 242 9.53 -3.24 -6.74
C TRP A 242 10.34 -3.27 -8.04
N TRP A 243 10.04 -2.35 -8.95
CA TRP A 243 10.61 -2.31 -10.28
C TRP A 243 11.15 -0.92 -10.63
N SER A 244 12.03 -0.88 -11.64
CA SER A 244 12.33 0.33 -12.37
C SER A 244 12.41 0.07 -13.87
N GLY A 245 11.90 1.01 -14.66
CA GLY A 245 12.18 1.05 -16.10
C GLY A 245 11.20 1.86 -16.92
N THR A 246 11.71 2.50 -17.97
CA THR A 246 10.93 3.41 -18.83
C THR A 246 9.73 2.71 -19.47
N LEU A 247 9.90 1.47 -19.94
CA LEU A 247 8.82 0.69 -20.57
C LEU A 247 7.82 0.14 -19.55
N LEU A 248 8.28 -0.34 -18.38
CA LEU A 248 7.39 -0.75 -17.29
C LEU A 248 6.55 0.42 -16.78
N GLY A 249 7.17 1.58 -16.63
CA GLY A 249 6.47 2.78 -16.23
C GLY A 249 5.54 3.33 -17.32
N GLN A 250 5.79 3.07 -18.61
CA GLN A 250 4.83 3.37 -19.67
C GLN A 250 3.64 2.42 -19.57
N ARG A 251 3.90 1.13 -19.35
CA ARG A 251 2.86 0.13 -19.09
C ARG A 251 2.03 0.47 -17.86
N ALA A 252 2.63 0.96 -16.77
CA ALA A 252 1.90 1.45 -15.60
C ALA A 252 0.89 2.55 -15.95
N ARG A 253 1.31 3.54 -16.75
CA ARG A 253 0.41 4.59 -17.27
C ARG A 253 -0.74 4.04 -18.10
N ASP A 254 -0.42 3.18 -19.07
CA ASP A 254 -1.41 2.59 -19.98
C ASP A 254 -2.39 1.71 -19.19
N TRP A 255 -1.89 0.95 -18.22
CA TRP A 255 -2.70 0.09 -17.37
C TRP A 255 -3.67 0.85 -16.49
N THR A 256 -3.21 1.92 -15.83
CA THR A 256 -4.09 2.80 -15.06
C THR A 256 -5.20 3.36 -15.93
N LYS A 257 -4.90 3.80 -17.16
CA LYS A 257 -5.93 4.27 -18.09
C LYS A 257 -6.94 3.18 -18.46
N ILE A 258 -6.45 2.00 -18.84
CA ILE A 258 -7.31 0.85 -19.19
C ILE A 258 -8.25 0.50 -18.04
N LEU A 259 -7.73 0.34 -16.81
CA LEU A 259 -8.55 -0.07 -15.68
C LEU A 259 -9.55 1.00 -15.22
N THR A 260 -9.20 2.27 -15.38
CA THR A 260 -10.03 3.40 -14.90
C THR A 260 -10.93 4.01 -15.96
N ASP A 261 -11.02 3.43 -17.16
CA ASP A 261 -11.73 4.00 -18.31
C ASP A 261 -11.24 5.42 -18.63
N GLU A 262 -9.91 5.58 -18.73
CA GLU A 262 -9.19 6.83 -19.03
C GLU A 262 -9.33 7.95 -17.98
N LYS A 263 -9.94 7.67 -16.81
CA LYS A 263 -10.18 8.68 -15.76
C LYS A 263 -9.00 8.88 -14.82
N GLY A 264 -8.20 7.82 -14.62
CA GLY A 264 -7.08 7.82 -13.70
C GLY A 264 -5.79 8.32 -14.35
N VAL A 265 -4.91 8.90 -13.53
CA VAL A 265 -3.59 9.41 -13.93
C VAL A 265 -2.53 8.77 -13.05
N TYR A 266 -1.83 7.75 -13.55
CA TYR A 266 -0.73 7.12 -12.81
C TYR A 266 0.36 8.13 -12.48
N CYS A 267 0.78 8.20 -11.21
CA CYS A 267 1.95 8.96 -10.80
C CYS A 267 2.81 8.32 -9.73
N THR A 268 2.28 7.42 -8.91
CA THR A 268 3.07 6.77 -7.84
C THR A 268 2.94 5.25 -7.86
N THR A 269 4.00 4.55 -7.45
CA THR A 269 4.04 3.09 -7.30
C THR A 269 4.48 2.66 -5.91
N GLN A 270 3.78 1.69 -5.33
CA GLN A 270 3.90 1.21 -3.94
C GLN A 270 3.43 -0.26 -3.85
N GLN A 271 3.33 -0.86 -2.65
CA GLN A 271 3.00 -2.29 -2.50
C GLN A 271 1.74 -2.63 -1.66
N GLU A 272 0.96 -1.67 -1.18
CA GLU A 272 -0.04 -1.91 -0.11
C GLU A 272 -1.46 -1.42 -0.37
N ASP A 273 -1.68 -0.35 -1.15
CA ASP A 273 -2.97 0.37 -1.08
C ASP A 273 -4.17 -0.50 -1.46
N ASN A 274 -4.02 -1.38 -2.47
CA ASN A 274 -5.10 -2.28 -2.91
C ASN A 274 -5.43 -3.33 -1.83
N ALA A 275 -4.42 -3.89 -1.16
CA ALA A 275 -4.63 -4.81 -0.04
C ALA A 275 -5.29 -4.13 1.16
N THR A 276 -4.82 -2.93 1.53
CA THR A 276 -5.43 -2.12 2.59
C THR A 276 -6.90 -1.83 2.28
N TYR A 277 -7.21 -1.40 1.05
CA TYR A 277 -8.57 -1.06 0.66
C TYR A 277 -9.48 -2.29 0.61
N GLU A 278 -9.01 -3.45 0.13
CA GLU A 278 -9.81 -4.68 0.14
C GLU A 278 -10.14 -5.13 1.56
N ALA A 279 -9.20 -5.04 2.51
CA ALA A 279 -9.48 -5.35 3.91
C ALA A 279 -10.51 -4.38 4.53
N LEU A 280 -10.39 -3.08 4.24
CA LEU A 280 -11.41 -2.09 4.64
C LEU A 280 -12.77 -2.37 3.99
N LYS A 281 -12.80 -2.81 2.72
CA LYS A 281 -14.02 -3.15 2.00
C LYS A 281 -14.72 -4.36 2.62
N ARG A 282 -13.98 -5.37 3.05
CA ARG A 282 -14.52 -6.51 3.83
C ARG A 282 -15.11 -6.04 5.15
N ALA A 283 -14.40 -5.19 5.89
CA ALA A 283 -14.94 -4.61 7.13
C ALA A 283 -16.19 -3.74 6.90
N ALA A 284 -16.25 -3.00 5.79
CA ALA A 284 -17.40 -2.19 5.42
C ALA A 284 -18.63 -3.04 5.08
N SER A 285 -18.44 -4.22 4.47
CA SER A 285 -19.53 -5.15 4.15
C SER A 285 -20.29 -5.64 5.38
N VAL A 286 -19.67 -5.57 6.57
CA VAL A 286 -20.27 -5.89 7.87
C VAL A 286 -20.43 -4.65 8.77
N HIS A 287 -20.48 -3.46 8.16
CA HIS A 287 -20.75 -2.18 8.82
C HIS A 287 -19.77 -1.78 9.93
N LYS A 288 -18.50 -2.22 9.85
CA LYS A 288 -17.46 -1.84 10.82
C LYS A 288 -16.72 -0.55 10.45
N VAL A 289 -16.67 -0.19 9.18
CA VAL A 289 -16.04 1.03 8.64
C VAL A 289 -16.87 1.62 7.49
N ASP A 290 -16.58 2.85 7.08
CA ASP A 290 -17.21 3.54 5.95
C ASP A 290 -16.17 3.87 4.86
N LEU A 291 -16.31 3.26 3.68
CA LEU A 291 -15.38 3.47 2.57
C LEU A 291 -15.38 4.90 2.01
N ASN A 292 -16.41 5.71 2.29
CA ASN A 292 -16.42 7.12 1.92
C ASN A 292 -15.40 7.96 2.69
N ARG A 293 -14.73 7.37 3.68
CA ARG A 293 -13.81 8.04 4.61
C ARG A 293 -12.36 7.58 4.43
N VAL A 294 -12.03 6.98 3.29
CA VAL A 294 -10.67 6.52 2.97
C VAL A 294 -9.99 7.51 2.04
N ALA A 295 -8.87 8.06 2.48
CA ALA A 295 -7.97 8.89 1.70
C ALA A 295 -6.60 8.20 1.57
N VAL A 296 -5.92 8.41 0.45
CA VAL A 296 -4.60 7.84 0.19
C VAL A 296 -3.65 8.93 -0.25
N LEU A 297 -2.52 9.04 0.46
CA LEU A 297 -1.45 10.00 0.25
C LEU A 297 -0.14 9.25 0.02
N ARG A 298 0.51 9.49 -1.10
CA ARG A 298 1.83 8.93 -1.39
C ARG A 298 2.88 10.02 -1.63
N ALA A 299 4.08 9.88 -1.08
CA ALA A 299 5.18 10.84 -1.28
C ALA A 299 6.35 10.21 -2.05
N GLY A 300 6.83 10.91 -3.10
CA GLY A 300 7.89 10.39 -3.98
C GLY A 300 9.25 10.27 -3.30
N SER A 301 9.69 9.06 -2.94
CA SER A 301 11.02 8.80 -2.34
C SER A 301 12.15 8.65 -3.37
N ASP A 302 11.78 8.36 -4.60
CA ASP A 302 12.65 8.07 -5.74
C ASP A 302 11.82 8.17 -7.02
N PHE A 303 12.47 8.34 -8.17
CA PHE A 303 11.84 8.18 -9.47
C PHE A 303 11.73 6.71 -9.84
N ASP A 304 10.56 6.29 -10.34
CA ASP A 304 10.28 4.92 -10.75
C ASP A 304 11.04 4.48 -12.02
N ARG A 305 11.65 5.42 -12.74
CA ARG A 305 12.35 5.20 -14.00
C ARG A 305 13.53 6.16 -14.15
N PRO A 306 14.54 5.80 -14.95
CA PRO A 306 15.72 6.63 -15.13
C PRO A 306 15.45 7.92 -15.91
N TYR A 307 16.36 8.89 -15.77
CA TYR A 307 16.52 10.00 -16.73
C TYR A 307 17.27 9.54 -17.99
N ASP A 308 17.29 10.38 -19.03
CA ASP A 308 17.99 10.07 -20.28
C ASP A 308 19.49 9.84 -20.04
N GLY A 309 19.98 8.67 -20.45
CA GLY A 309 21.38 8.26 -20.27
C GLY A 309 21.66 7.42 -19.02
N GLN A 310 20.68 7.25 -18.12
CA GLN A 310 20.75 6.28 -17.02
C GLN A 310 20.07 4.97 -17.40
N THR A 311 20.62 3.84 -16.94
CA THR A 311 19.98 2.52 -17.13
C THR A 311 18.92 2.28 -16.05
N SER A 312 17.88 1.50 -16.37
CA SER A 312 16.86 1.12 -15.37
C SER A 312 17.46 0.35 -14.19
N ALA A 313 18.48 -0.48 -14.44
CA ALA A 313 19.19 -1.21 -13.40
C ALA A 313 19.93 -0.25 -12.44
N ASP A 314 20.59 0.78 -12.98
CA ASP A 314 21.23 1.81 -12.16
C ASP A 314 20.20 2.61 -11.35
N ASN A 315 19.07 2.99 -11.95
CA ASN A 315 18.01 3.69 -11.22
C ASN A 315 17.45 2.83 -10.06
N LEU A 316 17.21 1.53 -10.31
CA LEU A 316 16.69 0.61 -9.29
C LEU A 316 17.69 0.34 -8.17
N LEU A 317 18.96 0.06 -8.49
CA LEU A 317 19.94 -0.35 -7.49
C LEU A 317 20.54 0.84 -6.73
N ASN A 318 20.54 2.03 -7.34
CA ASN A 318 21.07 3.27 -6.74
C ASN A 318 19.97 4.28 -6.40
N TYR A 319 18.73 3.85 -6.17
CA TYR A 319 17.58 4.70 -5.83
C TYR A 319 17.89 5.66 -4.65
N ALA A 320 18.62 5.18 -3.63
CA ALA A 320 18.97 5.97 -2.45
C ALA A 320 19.84 7.19 -2.79
N ALA A 321 20.61 7.15 -3.89
CA ALA A 321 21.43 8.28 -4.33
C ALA A 321 20.59 9.47 -4.80
N GLN A 322 19.28 9.29 -5.00
CA GLN A 322 18.36 10.37 -5.37
C GLN A 322 18.02 11.29 -4.17
N GLY A 323 18.28 10.87 -2.93
CA GLY A 323 18.10 11.70 -1.74
C GLY A 323 16.64 11.98 -1.35
N GLY A 324 15.68 11.22 -1.88
CA GLY A 324 14.26 11.47 -1.67
C GLY A 324 13.66 10.89 -0.39
N PHE A 325 14.24 9.82 0.16
CA PHE A 325 13.68 9.08 1.29
C PHE A 325 13.28 9.97 2.49
N THR A 326 14.23 10.72 3.05
CA THR A 326 13.98 11.56 4.23
C THR A 326 12.98 12.67 3.97
N ILE A 327 13.07 13.33 2.80
CA ILE A 327 12.14 14.42 2.47
C ILE A 327 10.74 13.90 2.16
N ALA A 328 10.61 12.72 1.54
CA ALA A 328 9.33 12.09 1.28
C ALA A 328 8.60 11.75 2.59
N ILE A 329 9.29 11.18 3.58
CA ILE A 329 8.74 10.92 4.92
C ILE A 329 8.23 12.20 5.57
N GLN A 330 9.05 13.26 5.57
CA GLN A 330 8.64 14.56 6.14
C GLN A 330 7.44 15.14 5.39
N ASN A 331 7.40 14.97 4.06
CA ASN A 331 6.34 15.49 3.20
C ASN A 331 5.01 14.74 3.36
N LEU A 332 5.00 13.48 3.81
CA LEU A 332 3.78 12.79 4.25
C LEU A 332 3.11 13.57 5.39
N PHE A 333 3.87 13.92 6.42
CA PHE A 333 3.34 14.72 7.53
C PHE A 333 2.89 16.10 7.06
N LEU A 334 3.73 16.83 6.31
CA LEU A 334 3.42 18.19 5.87
C LEU A 334 2.16 18.25 4.98
N ALA A 335 1.99 17.28 4.07
CA ALA A 335 0.84 17.25 3.17
C ALA A 335 -0.42 16.62 3.78
N GLY A 336 -0.28 15.63 4.67
CA GLY A 336 -1.40 14.91 5.27
C GLY A 336 -1.93 15.55 6.56
N ASN A 337 -1.08 16.14 7.38
CA ASN A 337 -1.50 16.75 8.66
C ASN A 337 -2.58 17.82 8.52
N PRO A 338 -2.64 18.67 7.46
CA PRO A 338 -3.76 19.59 7.26
C PRO A 338 -5.14 18.90 7.25
N LEU A 339 -5.26 17.73 6.61
CA LEU A 339 -6.49 16.95 6.63
C LEU A 339 -6.76 16.36 8.02
N VAL A 340 -5.72 15.79 8.67
CA VAL A 340 -5.83 15.21 10.01
C VAL A 340 -6.32 16.25 11.02
N GLN A 341 -5.73 17.45 11.01
CA GLN A 341 -6.12 18.54 11.90
C GLN A 341 -7.53 19.04 11.59
N ASP A 342 -7.88 19.21 10.31
CA ASP A 342 -9.20 19.69 9.93
C ASP A 342 -10.31 18.72 10.40
N ILE A 343 -10.11 17.41 10.25
CA ILE A 343 -11.04 16.39 10.74
C ILE A 343 -11.12 16.37 12.26
N SER A 344 -9.98 16.36 12.94
CA SER A 344 -9.92 16.11 14.40
C SER A 344 -10.44 17.29 15.22
N THR A 345 -10.20 18.52 14.74
CA THR A 345 -10.57 19.78 15.41
C THR A 345 -11.98 20.27 15.01
N HIS A 346 -12.44 20.02 13.78
CA HIS A 346 -13.78 20.39 13.31
C HIS A 346 -14.72 19.18 13.23
N TRP A 347 -14.63 18.27 14.21
CA TRP A 347 -15.34 16.97 14.16
C TRP A 347 -16.85 17.10 13.93
N GLY A 348 -17.50 18.14 14.45
CA GLY A 348 -18.94 18.38 14.23
C GLY A 348 -19.32 18.47 12.74
N GLU A 349 -18.42 19.00 11.89
CA GLU A 349 -18.63 19.11 10.44
C GLU A 349 -18.29 17.81 9.70
N TRP A 350 -17.31 17.06 10.21
CA TRP A 350 -16.78 15.84 9.57
C TRP A 350 -17.48 14.54 10.01
N ARG A 351 -18.16 14.55 11.16
CA ARG A 351 -18.74 13.36 11.79
C ARG A 351 -19.74 12.64 10.88
N ASP A 352 -20.52 13.40 10.10
CA ASP A 352 -21.60 12.86 9.28
C ASP A 352 -21.21 12.74 7.79
N GLY A 353 -19.98 13.10 7.42
CA GLY A 353 -19.41 12.92 6.09
C GLY A 353 -18.42 14.03 5.73
N VAL A 354 -17.90 13.99 4.51
CA VAL A 354 -16.98 15.04 4.01
C VAL A 354 -17.78 16.34 3.85
N PRO A 355 -17.38 17.45 4.51
CA PRO A 355 -18.11 18.70 4.46
C PRO A 355 -18.14 19.30 3.04
N ARG A 356 -19.13 20.14 2.77
CA ARG A 356 -19.19 20.96 1.54
C ARG A 356 -18.51 22.29 1.85
N ARG A 357 -17.30 22.49 1.32
CA ARG A 357 -16.52 23.73 1.45
C ARG A 357 -16.09 24.23 0.08
#